data_AF-A0A6T8A853-F1
#
_entry.id   AF-A0A6T8A853-F1
#
_cell.length_a   1.000
_cell.length_b   1.000
_cell.length_c   1.000
_cell.angle_alpha   90.00
_cell.angle_beta   90.00
_cell.angle_gamma   90.00
#
_symmetry.space_group_name_H-M   'P 1'
#
loop_
_entity.id
_entity.type
_entity.pdbx_description
1 polymer ?
#
loop_
_entity_poly.entity_id
_entity_poly.type
_entity_poly.pdbx_seq_one_letter_code
_entity_poly.pdbx_strand_id
1 'polypeptide(L)'
;AVVSVVVSVTNTGQASGAEVVQLYLRYPPSAGEPPLVLRTFAKTAPLAPGETASVTLELSPRDLAVWSESGGGAWQAAAGSFGLLVGASSRDIRLEHSFELWAL
;
A
#
# COMPACT_ATOMS: atom_id res chain seq x y z
N ALA A 1 13.60 -0.87 -1.72
CA ALA A 1 12.21 -1.13 -2.13
C ALA A 1 12.18 -1.68 -3.55
N VAL A 2 11.20 -2.51 -3.89
CA VAL A 2 10.91 -2.87 -5.30
C VAL A 2 9.90 -1.90 -5.90
N VAL A 3 9.02 -1.34 -5.07
CA VAL A 3 8.01 -0.34 -5.48
C VAL A 3 8.00 0.81 -4.47
N SER A 4 8.01 2.04 -4.97
CA SER A 4 7.88 3.26 -4.17
C SER A 4 6.62 4.01 -4.62
N VAL A 5 5.73 4.30 -3.68
CA VAL A 5 4.47 5.02 -3.91
C VAL A 5 4.56 6.37 -3.21
N VAL A 6 4.47 7.45 -3.97
CA VAL A 6 4.53 8.83 -3.45
C VAL A 6 3.17 9.48 -3.60
N VAL A 7 2.64 10.01 -2.50
CA VAL A 7 1.29 10.60 -2.45
C VAL A 7 1.36 11.99 -1.85
N SER A 8 0.72 12.95 -2.51
CA SER A 8 0.54 14.30 -1.97
C SER A 8 -0.70 14.35 -1.07
N VAL A 9 -0.53 14.88 0.14
CA VAL A 9 -1.60 15.08 1.11
C VAL A 9 -1.74 16.56 1.38
N THR A 10 -2.93 17.12 1.14
CA THR A 10 -3.25 18.52 1.41
C THR A 10 -4.24 18.61 2.57
N ASN A 11 -3.95 19.42 3.59
CA ASN A 11 -4.94 19.74 4.62
C ASN A 11 -5.94 20.77 4.08
N THR A 12 -7.15 20.33 3.76
CA THR A 12 -8.23 21.20 3.27
C THR A 12 -9.15 21.72 4.38
N GLY A 13 -8.82 21.44 5.65
CA GLY A 13 -9.58 21.88 6.82
C GLY A 13 -9.21 23.29 7.29
N GLN A 14 -9.72 23.68 8.46
CA GLN A 14 -9.49 25.00 9.07
C GLN A 14 -8.55 24.96 10.30
N ALA A 15 -8.10 23.76 10.69
CA ALA A 15 -7.20 23.56 11.82
C ALA A 15 -6.00 22.72 11.39
N SER A 16 -4.89 22.84 12.12
CA SER A 16 -3.72 21.99 11.89
C SER A 16 -4.04 20.54 12.26
N GLY A 17 -3.56 19.60 11.45
CA GLY A 17 -3.79 18.17 11.64
C GLY A 17 -2.75 17.34 10.91
N ALA A 18 -2.63 16.07 11.29
CA ALA A 18 -1.75 15.11 10.64
C ALA A 18 -2.57 13.94 10.12
N GLU A 19 -2.16 13.38 8.98
CA GLU A 19 -2.85 12.28 8.31
C GLU A 19 -1.98 11.02 8.34
N VAL A 20 -2.62 9.85 8.48
CA VAL A 20 -1.96 8.54 8.36
C VAL A 20 -2.35 7.93 7.03
N VAL A 21 -1.45 8.06 6.05
CA VAL A 21 -1.61 7.47 4.72
C VAL A 21 -1.32 5.98 4.80
N GLN A 22 -2.26 5.15 4.34
CA GLN A 22 -2.18 3.69 4.40
C GLN A 22 -2.12 3.12 2.98
N LEU A 23 -1.15 2.23 2.72
CA LEU A 23 -1.01 1.49 1.47
C LEU A 23 -1.40 0.02 1.69
N TYR A 24 -2.41 -0.40 0.93
CA TYR A 24 -2.90 -1.77 0.88
C TYR A 24 -2.53 -2.42 -0.44
N LEU A 25 -2.36 -3.74 -0.37
CA LEU A 25 -2.35 -4.60 -1.55
C LEU A 25 -3.63 -5.41 -1.63
N ARG A 26 -4.16 -5.52 -2.85
CA ARG A 26 -5.05 -6.60 -3.26
C ARG A 26 -4.22 -7.58 -4.08
N TYR A 27 -4.15 -8.82 -3.64
CA TYR A 27 -3.37 -9.87 -4.31
C TYR A 27 -4.13 -10.45 -5.50
N PRO A 28 -3.41 -11.12 -6.43
CA PRO A 28 -4.03 -12.00 -7.40
C PRO A 28 -4.97 -13.00 -6.71
N PRO A 29 -6.15 -13.32 -7.27
CA PRO A 29 -7.08 -14.27 -6.64
C PRO A 29 -6.48 -15.65 -6.35
N SER A 30 -5.50 -16.08 -7.16
CA SER A 30 -4.73 -17.32 -6.98
C SER A 30 -3.93 -17.37 -5.68
N ALA A 31 -3.63 -16.22 -5.07
CA ALA A 31 -2.84 -16.12 -3.86
C ALA A 31 -3.64 -16.45 -2.58
N GLY A 32 -4.99 -16.43 -2.65
CA GLY A 32 -5.85 -16.77 -1.50
C GLY A 32 -5.80 -15.79 -0.32
N GLU A 33 -5.25 -14.59 -0.53
CA GLU A 33 -5.15 -13.55 0.50
C GLU A 33 -6.49 -12.80 0.70
N PRO A 34 -6.68 -12.13 1.85
CA PRO A 34 -7.85 -11.29 2.08
C PRO A 34 -8.02 -10.19 1.01
N PRO A 35 -9.23 -9.62 0.84
CA PRO A 35 -9.52 -8.63 -0.21
C PRO A 35 -8.63 -7.37 -0.18
N LEU A 36 -8.13 -7.00 1.01
CA LEU A 36 -7.19 -5.91 1.24
C LEU A 36 -6.23 -6.30 2.36
N VAL A 37 -4.93 -6.15 2.12
CA VAL A 37 -3.87 -6.41 3.10
C VAL A 37 -3.04 -5.14 3.28
N LEU A 38 -3.01 -4.58 4.50
CA LEU A 38 -2.16 -3.42 4.80
C LEU A 38 -0.69 -3.83 4.71
N ARG A 39 0.11 -3.10 3.94
CA ARG A 39 1.55 -3.37 3.83
C ARG A 39 2.42 -2.31 4.48
N THR A 40 2.05 -1.05 4.32
CA THR A 40 2.80 0.03 4.95
C THR A 40 1.91 1.24 5.18
N PHE A 41 2.34 2.11 6.08
CA PHE A 41 1.68 3.38 6.37
C PHE A 41 2.73 4.40 6.80
N ALA A 42 2.42 5.66 6.58
CA ALA A 42 3.26 6.76 7.03
C ALA A 42 2.38 7.93 7.46
N LYS A 43 2.84 8.64 8.49
CA LYS A 43 2.13 9.78 9.04
C LYS A 43 2.81 11.08 8.60
N THR A 44 2.04 12.06 8.16
CA THR A 44 2.56 13.39 7.90
C THR A 44 3.01 14.06 9.21
N ALA A 45 3.90 15.05 9.12
CA ALA A 45 3.93 16.08 10.15
C ALA A 45 2.57 16.79 10.23
N PRO A 46 2.24 17.49 11.33
CA PRO A 46 1.08 18.37 11.34
C PRO A 46 1.15 19.39 10.20
N LEU A 47 0.12 19.42 9.36
CA LEU A 47 -0.01 20.33 8.23
C LEU A 47 -0.93 21.48 8.65
N ALA A 48 -0.54 22.72 8.38
CA ALA A 48 -1.41 23.88 8.51
C ALA A 48 -2.54 23.83 7.47
N PRO A 49 -3.65 24.58 7.66
CA PRO A 49 -4.67 24.75 6.63
C PRO A 49 -4.07 25.18 5.28
N GLY A 50 -4.37 24.43 4.22
CA GLY A 50 -3.87 24.63 2.86
C GLY A 50 -2.47 24.05 2.59
N GLU A 51 -1.75 23.59 3.61
CA GLU A 51 -0.42 23.00 3.44
C GLU A 51 -0.51 21.62 2.78
N THR A 52 0.49 21.32 1.95
CA THR A 52 0.64 20.01 1.28
C THR A 52 1.98 19.39 1.63
N ALA A 53 1.97 18.09 1.94
CA ALA A 53 3.17 17.29 2.10
C ALA A 53 3.15 16.06 1.20
N SER A 54 4.34 15.62 0.78
CA SER A 54 4.51 14.35 0.08
C SER A 54 4.84 13.24 1.09
N VAL A 55 4.14 12.12 0.97
CA VAL A 55 4.34 10.91 1.77
C VAL A 55 4.83 9.79 0.87
N THR A 56 5.96 9.19 1.25
CA THR A 56 6.55 8.05 0.53
C THR A 56 6.28 6.75 1.27
N LEU A 57 5.76 5.76 0.55
CA LEU A 57 5.41 4.44 1.04
C LEU A 57 6.18 3.41 0.22
N GLU A 58 6.98 2.57 0.88
CA GLU A 58 7.85 1.61 0.23
C GLU A 58 7.37 0.17 0.43
N LEU A 59 7.39 -0.61 -0.66
CA LEU A 59 7.16 -2.05 -0.62
C LEU A 59 8.45 -2.81 -0.88
N SER A 60 8.67 -3.83 -0.07
CA SER A 60 9.74 -4.82 -0.22
C SER A 60 9.28 -5.99 -1.09
N PRO A 61 10.20 -6.82 -1.63
CA PRO A 61 9.81 -8.05 -2.32
C PRO A 61 8.95 -8.98 -1.45
N ARG A 62 9.19 -8.97 -0.13
CA ARG A 62 8.43 -9.79 0.82
C ARG A 62 6.97 -9.35 0.91
N ASP A 63 6.69 -8.07 0.71
CA ASP A 63 5.33 -7.56 0.63
C ASP A 63 4.59 -8.04 -0.62
N LEU A 64 5.27 -8.62 -1.61
CA LEU A 64 4.65 -9.20 -2.80
C LEU A 64 4.60 -10.74 -2.76
N ALA A 65 5.03 -11.32 -1.64
CA ALA A 65 5.10 -12.76 -1.45
C ALA A 65 3.98 -13.28 -0.55
N VAL A 66 3.59 -14.53 -0.80
CA VAL A 66 2.71 -15.32 0.06
C VAL A 66 3.47 -16.52 0.61
N TRP A 67 3.06 -17.00 1.79
CA TRP A 67 3.65 -18.21 2.36
C TRP A 67 3.13 -19.44 1.61
N SER A 68 4.06 -20.28 1.15
CA SER A 68 3.76 -21.55 0.48
C SER A 68 4.32 -22.68 1.32
N GLU A 69 3.46 -23.64 1.69
CA GLU A 69 3.87 -24.83 2.45
C GLU A 69 4.66 -25.84 1.59
N SER A 70 4.61 -25.68 0.26
CA SER A 70 5.35 -26.52 -0.67
C SER A 70 6.86 -26.51 -0.39
N GLY A 71 7.48 -27.68 -0.38
CA GLY A 71 8.93 -27.82 -0.25
C GLY A 71 9.51 -27.49 1.14
N GLY A 72 8.69 -27.46 2.19
CA GLY A 72 9.14 -27.22 3.57
C GLY A 72 8.86 -25.81 4.11
N GLY A 73 8.05 -25.01 3.40
CA GLY A 73 7.63 -23.69 3.86
C GLY A 73 8.58 -22.58 3.39
N ALA A 74 8.13 -21.78 2.43
CA ALA A 74 8.87 -20.61 1.97
C ALA A 74 7.95 -19.48 1.52
N TRP A 75 8.44 -18.25 1.62
CA TRP A 75 7.81 -17.10 0.97
C TRP A 75 8.06 -17.18 -0.53
N GLN A 76 7.00 -17.15 -1.32
CA GLN A 76 7.05 -17.18 -2.79
C GLN A 76 6.31 -15.97 -3.33
N ALA A 77 6.89 -15.29 -4.34
CA ALA A 77 6.21 -14.20 -5.01
C ALA A 77 4.91 -14.70 -5.64
N ALA A 78 3.79 -14.01 -5.39
CA ALA A 78 2.54 -14.34 -6.05
C ALA A 78 2.54 -13.69 -7.44
N ALA A 79 2.56 -14.47 -8.51
CA ALA A 79 2.47 -13.92 -9.87
C ALA A 79 1.05 -13.49 -10.23
N GLY A 80 0.92 -12.43 -11.02
CA GLY A 80 -0.34 -11.93 -11.57
C GLY A 80 -0.63 -10.48 -11.19
N SER A 81 -1.90 -10.10 -11.32
CA SER A 81 -2.38 -8.73 -11.14
C SER A 81 -2.53 -8.35 -9.67
N PHE A 82 -1.82 -7.31 -9.24
CA PHE A 82 -1.97 -6.70 -7.92
C PHE A 82 -2.72 -5.39 -8.02
N GLY A 83 -3.57 -5.11 -7.02
CA GLY A 83 -4.07 -3.78 -6.73
C GLY A 83 -3.19 -3.07 -5.70
N LEU A 84 -2.79 -1.83 -5.98
CA LEU A 84 -2.21 -0.86 -5.04
C LEU A 84 -3.31 0.12 -4.64
N LEU A 85 -3.66 0.15 -3.36
CA LEU A 85 -4.76 0.99 -2.87
C LEU A 85 -4.27 1.89 -1.74
N VAL A 86 -4.46 3.19 -1.89
CA VAL A 86 -4.08 4.19 -0.88
C VAL A 86 -5.31 4.88 -0.32
N GLY A 87 -5.36 4.98 1.01
CA GLY A 87 -6.48 5.58 1.72
C GLY A 87 -6.12 6.13 3.09
N ALA A 88 -7.11 6.78 3.72
CA ALA A 88 -7.05 7.21 5.11
C ALA A 88 -7.54 6.10 6.08
N SER A 89 -8.21 5.08 5.54
CA SER A 89 -8.54 3.84 6.25
C SER A 89 -8.84 2.73 5.24
N SER A 90 -8.95 1.48 5.70
CA SER A 90 -9.40 0.35 4.86
C SER A 90 -10.80 0.53 4.27
N ARG A 91 -11.59 1.50 4.79
CA ARG A 91 -12.94 1.86 4.31
C ARG A 91 -12.99 3.17 3.52
N ASP A 92 -11.89 3.91 3.47
CA ASP A 92 -11.75 5.21 2.79
C ASP A 92 -10.52 5.18 1.89
N ILE A 93 -10.65 4.41 0.80
CA ILE A 93 -9.67 4.31 -0.28
C ILE A 93 -9.95 5.40 -1.29
N ARG A 94 -8.93 6.19 -1.63
CA ARG A 94 -9.06 7.37 -2.50
C ARG A 94 -8.24 7.26 -3.78
N LEU A 95 -7.21 6.42 -3.79
CA LEU A 95 -6.38 6.14 -4.94
C LEU A 95 -6.27 4.64 -5.13
N GLU A 96 -6.38 4.20 -6.37
CA GLU A 96 -6.21 2.80 -6.76
C GLU A 96 -5.41 2.73 -8.05
N HIS A 97 -4.48 1.78 -8.10
CA HIS A 97 -3.71 1.44 -9.28
C HIS A 97 -3.54 -0.08 -9.36
N SER A 98 -3.19 -0.60 -10.52
CA SER A 98 -2.91 -2.03 -10.67
C SER A 98 -1.65 -2.26 -11.47
N PHE A 99 -0.91 -3.30 -11.13
CA PHE A 99 0.30 -3.69 -11.83
C PHE A 99 0.42 -5.21 -11.90
N GLU A 100 1.10 -5.69 -12.94
CA GLU A 100 1.39 -7.12 -13.11
C GLU A 100 2.74 -7.45 -12.50
N LEU A 101 2.79 -8.47 -11.64
CA LEU A 101 4.02 -9.11 -11.21
C LEU A 101 4.21 -10.41 -11.99
N TRP A 102 5.24 -10.46 -12.81
CA TRP A 102 5.63 -11.65 -13.54
C TRP A 102 6.59 -12.49 -12.69
N ALA A 103 6.42 -13.82 -12.71
CA ALA A 103 7.38 -14.72 -12.09
C ALA A 103 8.69 -14.70 -12.90
N LEU A 104 9.81 -14.51 -12.20
CA LEU A 104 11.16 -14.78 -12.72
C LEU A 104 11.48 -16.27 -12.61
#